data_AF-A0A4Y7PD86-F1
#
_entry.id   AF-A0A4Y7PD86-F1
#
_cell.length_a   1.000
_cell.length_b   1.000
_cell.length_c   1.000
_cell.angle_alpha   90.00
_cell.angle_beta   90.00
_cell.angle_gamma   90.00
#
_symmetry.space_group_name_H-M   'P 1'
#
loop_
_entity.id
_entity.type
_entity.pdbx_description
1 polymer ?
#
loop_
_entity_poly.entity_id
_entity_poly.type
_entity_poly.pdbx_seq_one_letter_code
_entity_poly.pdbx_strand_id
1 'polypeptide(L)'
;MILVVLLAYQFASPVRWIETQDRLFTDYDVERLIEVGPSPTLTGMATHTLKAKYESQDDSVSRTRAIYCHAKNTKEIYYQFEDEPEVASEPASDSTSLTTTPPPPVSAPAPAPVSASASSGPVASIPDVPLKAIDTLSVIIAQKLKKPVDEVPLSKISLAETTPEKGEELPLDELGSALTTGYSGTLGKYTTSMVSRLVASKMPGRFNASAIKTHLSKAWGFGSACADGVVLLGLTMEPAKRLASDVEAKAWLDSIPIYAQRSGITLSQGGSGGARGGGSSGLVINSEEFIKFQAQQERLAEQHVELYMRYLKRNSHAGELAFDKEKPTQRLRTPQGSALRLVMELDIIFGCLTTVDREITARCISIMNRADPALLEYMQHYIDQCNPEKGPTYKLAKQFGQQLLDNCKKVVGQASLYKDVTLPTALHMEVTPKGEILYTGVVRENIRKLEAYVEEMSRTTF
;
A
#
# COMPACT_ATOMS: atom_id res chain seq x y z
N MET A 1 -13.65 41.35 -56.09
CA MET A 1 -14.53 41.89 -55.04
C MET A 1 -14.91 40.87 -53.97
N ILE A 2 -15.40 39.66 -54.30
CA ILE A 2 -16.01 38.73 -53.32
C ILE A 2 -15.27 38.55 -51.99
N LEU A 3 -13.94 38.32 -52.00
CA LEU A 3 -13.14 38.17 -50.77
C LEU A 3 -13.21 39.41 -49.85
N VAL A 4 -13.14 40.62 -50.42
CA VAL A 4 -13.22 41.88 -49.66
C VAL A 4 -14.60 42.04 -49.02
N VAL A 5 -15.67 41.65 -49.74
CA VAL A 5 -17.04 41.67 -49.21
C VAL A 5 -17.20 40.65 -48.07
N LEU A 6 -16.69 39.43 -48.24
CA LEU A 6 -16.74 38.40 -47.20
C LEU A 6 -16.03 38.85 -45.91
N LEU A 7 -14.80 39.36 -46.01
CA LEU A 7 -14.04 39.86 -44.85
C LEU A 7 -14.71 41.08 -44.18
N ALA A 8 -15.29 41.99 -44.95
CA ALA A 8 -16.00 43.14 -44.40
C ALA A 8 -17.28 42.74 -43.64
N TYR A 9 -18.08 41.83 -44.19
CA TYR A 9 -19.30 41.35 -43.54
C TYR A 9 -19.02 40.38 -42.38
N GLN A 10 -17.90 39.64 -42.40
CA GLN A 10 -17.49 38.72 -41.33
C GLN A 10 -17.38 39.42 -39.97
N PHE A 11 -16.96 40.69 -39.92
CA PHE A 11 -16.87 41.45 -38.67
C PHE A 11 -18.23 41.67 -37.98
N ALA A 12 -19.33 41.71 -38.75
CA ALA A 12 -20.68 41.98 -38.25
C ALA A 12 -21.64 40.78 -38.40
N SER A 13 -21.12 39.59 -38.73
CA SER A 13 -21.91 38.37 -38.97
C SER A 13 -21.51 37.25 -38.00
N PRO A 14 -22.42 36.38 -37.55
CA PRO A 14 -22.09 35.27 -36.67
C PRO A 14 -21.16 34.27 -37.35
N VAL A 15 -20.13 33.80 -36.64
CA VAL A 15 -19.16 32.83 -37.15
C VAL A 15 -19.79 31.42 -37.15
N ARG A 16 -20.11 30.92 -38.34
CA ARG A 16 -20.73 29.61 -38.59
C ARG A 16 -19.71 28.46 -38.51
N TRP A 17 -19.10 28.30 -37.33
CA TRP A 17 -17.98 27.36 -37.14
C TRP A 17 -18.41 25.89 -37.15
N ILE A 18 -19.60 25.57 -36.66
CA ILE A 18 -20.14 24.20 -36.67
C ILE A 18 -20.27 23.72 -38.12
N GLU A 19 -20.91 24.50 -38.99
CA GLU A 19 -21.07 24.16 -40.40
C GLU A 19 -19.76 24.25 -41.20
N THR A 20 -18.72 24.88 -40.64
CA THR A 20 -17.36 24.84 -41.19
C THR A 20 -16.68 23.53 -40.83
N GLN A 21 -16.76 23.08 -39.57
CA GLN A 21 -16.24 21.76 -39.14
C GLN A 21 -16.95 20.62 -39.86
N ASP A 22 -18.29 20.67 -39.96
CA ASP A 22 -19.07 19.61 -40.59
C ASP A 22 -18.65 19.41 -42.06
N ARG A 23 -18.36 20.50 -42.78
CA ARG A 23 -17.80 20.43 -44.15
C ARG A 23 -16.37 19.87 -44.17
N LEU A 24 -15.49 20.33 -43.27
CA LEU A 24 -14.11 19.84 -43.20
C LEU A 24 -14.05 18.33 -42.96
N PHE A 25 -14.95 17.79 -42.14
CA PHE A 25 -14.97 16.36 -41.82
C PHE A 25 -15.79 15.50 -42.79
N THR A 26 -16.81 16.05 -43.45
CA THR A 26 -17.74 15.29 -44.33
C THR A 26 -17.52 15.53 -45.83
N ASP A 27 -17.32 16.79 -46.26
CA ASP A 27 -17.18 17.15 -47.69
C ASP A 27 -15.73 16.99 -48.18
N TYR A 28 -14.76 17.23 -47.28
CA TYR A 28 -13.33 17.25 -47.57
C TYR A 28 -12.54 16.13 -46.86
N ASP A 29 -13.22 15.28 -46.07
CA ASP A 29 -12.64 14.10 -45.42
C ASP A 29 -11.32 14.35 -44.66
N VAL A 30 -11.13 15.54 -44.06
CA VAL A 30 -9.84 15.97 -43.50
C VAL A 30 -9.34 15.00 -42.42
N GLU A 31 -8.23 14.32 -42.72
CA GLU A 31 -7.54 13.39 -41.81
C GLU A 31 -6.58 14.10 -40.86
N ARG A 32 -5.98 15.22 -41.28
CA ARG A 32 -5.01 15.98 -40.46
C ARG A 32 -5.42 17.45 -40.31
N LEU A 33 -5.91 17.82 -39.14
CA LEU A 33 -6.30 19.20 -38.81
C LEU A 33 -5.23 19.85 -37.91
N ILE A 34 -4.67 20.99 -38.33
CA ILE A 34 -3.62 21.69 -37.59
C ILE A 34 -4.11 23.10 -37.21
N GLU A 35 -4.22 23.36 -35.91
CA GLU A 35 -4.48 24.69 -35.37
C GLU A 35 -3.18 25.50 -35.27
N VAL A 36 -3.14 26.64 -35.96
CA VAL A 36 -2.07 27.64 -35.85
C VAL A 36 -2.54 28.74 -34.90
N GLY A 37 -2.14 28.63 -33.63
CA GLY A 37 -2.52 29.56 -32.57
C GLY A 37 -1.73 29.32 -31.28
N PRO A 38 -1.79 30.25 -30.31
CA PRO A 38 -1.05 30.17 -29.05
C PRO A 38 -1.64 29.15 -28.04
N SER A 39 -2.85 28.66 -28.28
CA SER A 39 -3.58 27.73 -27.41
C SER A 39 -4.39 26.73 -28.25
N PRO A 40 -4.68 25.52 -27.73
CA PRO A 40 -5.39 24.45 -28.47
C PRO A 40 -6.92 24.63 -28.45
N THR A 41 -7.42 25.80 -28.86
CA THR A 41 -8.81 26.20 -28.67
C THR A 41 -9.74 25.65 -29.76
N LEU A 42 -9.36 25.77 -31.03
CA LEU A 42 -10.04 25.13 -32.16
C LEU A 42 -9.82 23.61 -32.15
N THR A 43 -8.66 23.15 -31.67
CA THR A 43 -8.31 21.73 -31.43
C THR A 43 -9.33 21.08 -30.50
N GLY A 44 -9.62 21.70 -29.35
CA GLY A 44 -10.61 21.19 -28.40
C GLY A 44 -12.03 21.16 -28.97
N MET A 45 -12.44 22.20 -29.72
CA MET A 45 -13.73 22.17 -30.42
C MET A 45 -13.79 21.08 -31.50
N ALA A 46 -12.69 20.81 -32.19
CA ALA A 46 -12.63 19.78 -33.22
C ALA A 46 -12.71 18.35 -32.64
N THR A 47 -11.98 18.05 -31.55
CA THR A 47 -12.07 16.73 -30.90
C THR A 47 -13.45 16.47 -30.31
N HIS A 48 -14.10 17.49 -29.72
CA HIS A 48 -15.49 17.37 -29.27
C HIS A 48 -16.47 17.12 -30.43
N THR A 49 -16.34 17.84 -31.56
CA THR A 49 -17.23 17.63 -32.72
C THR A 49 -17.03 16.25 -33.36
N LEU A 50 -15.80 15.74 -33.47
CA LEU A 50 -15.56 14.38 -33.96
C LEU A 50 -16.22 13.34 -33.06
N LYS A 51 -15.99 13.40 -31.74
CA LYS A 51 -16.58 12.45 -30.79
C LYS A 51 -18.11 12.53 -30.72
N ALA A 52 -18.69 13.70 -30.97
CA ALA A 52 -20.14 13.90 -30.91
C ALA A 52 -20.90 13.48 -32.18
N LYS A 53 -20.23 13.38 -33.35
CA LYS A 53 -20.91 13.17 -34.65
C LYS A 53 -20.27 12.11 -35.56
N TYR A 54 -18.95 11.95 -35.53
CA TYR A 54 -18.17 11.32 -36.59
C TYR A 54 -17.44 10.04 -36.19
N GLU A 55 -17.23 9.78 -34.89
CA GLU A 55 -16.53 8.60 -34.34
C GLU A 55 -16.98 7.28 -35.02
N SER A 56 -18.29 7.01 -35.08
CA SER A 56 -18.84 5.80 -35.71
C SER A 56 -18.80 5.77 -37.25
N GLN A 57 -18.75 6.94 -37.91
CA GLN A 57 -18.58 7.02 -39.37
C GLN A 57 -17.12 6.74 -39.74
N ASP A 58 -16.18 7.35 -39.00
CA ASP A 58 -14.75 7.19 -39.21
C ASP A 58 -14.30 5.74 -38.95
N ASP A 59 -14.78 5.12 -37.86
CA ASP A 59 -14.58 3.69 -37.58
C ASP A 59 -15.04 2.80 -38.76
N SER A 60 -16.22 3.08 -39.32
CA SER A 60 -16.80 2.27 -40.41
C SER A 60 -16.01 2.32 -41.72
N VAL A 61 -15.17 3.34 -41.90
CA VAL A 61 -14.28 3.53 -43.06
C VAL A 61 -12.80 3.34 -42.67
N SER A 62 -12.51 2.95 -41.41
CA SER A 62 -11.16 2.82 -40.85
C SER A 62 -10.32 4.10 -40.92
N ARG A 63 -10.97 5.27 -40.85
CA ARG A 63 -10.33 6.59 -40.96
C ARG A 63 -9.79 7.05 -39.61
N THR A 64 -8.47 7.18 -39.50
CA THR A 64 -7.84 7.79 -38.31
C THR A 64 -7.66 9.29 -38.55
N ARG A 65 -8.23 10.14 -37.68
CA ARG A 65 -8.05 11.61 -37.75
C ARG A 65 -7.08 12.11 -36.67
N ALA A 66 -6.08 12.88 -37.07
CA ALA A 66 -5.09 13.51 -36.21
C ALA A 66 -5.34 15.02 -36.11
N ILE A 67 -5.67 15.50 -34.91
CA ILE A 67 -5.85 16.93 -34.62
C ILE A 67 -4.67 17.41 -33.77
N TYR A 68 -3.98 18.46 -34.24
CA TYR A 68 -2.77 18.99 -33.63
C TYR A 68 -2.85 20.50 -33.41
N CYS A 69 -2.21 21.01 -32.35
CA CYS A 69 -2.03 22.44 -32.12
C CYS A 69 -0.54 22.80 -32.23
N HIS A 70 -0.20 23.87 -32.96
CA HIS A 70 1.18 24.35 -33.12
C HIS A 70 1.88 24.61 -31.78
N ALA A 71 1.16 25.11 -30.77
CA ALA A 71 1.70 25.39 -29.44
C ALA A 71 1.91 24.13 -28.55
N LYS A 72 1.54 22.93 -29.01
CA LYS A 72 1.67 21.67 -28.23
C LYS A 72 2.35 20.53 -28.99
N ASN A 73 2.06 20.37 -30.28
CA ASN A 73 2.43 19.21 -31.10
C ASN A 73 3.52 19.57 -32.10
N THR A 74 4.51 20.36 -31.66
CA THR A 74 5.59 20.88 -32.51
C THR A 74 6.37 19.75 -33.17
N LYS A 75 6.72 18.69 -32.42
CA LYS A 75 7.49 17.56 -32.95
C LYS A 75 6.75 16.86 -34.08
N GLU A 76 5.46 16.59 -33.88
CA GLU A 76 4.60 15.89 -34.82
C GLU A 76 4.30 16.74 -36.07
N ILE A 77 4.14 18.06 -35.91
CA ILE A 77 3.90 19.01 -37.00
C ILE A 77 5.15 19.21 -37.88
N TYR A 78 6.34 19.30 -37.27
CA TYR A 78 7.61 19.44 -37.99
C TYR A 78 8.29 18.09 -38.32
N TYR A 79 7.64 16.96 -38.05
CA TYR A 79 8.14 15.58 -38.24
C TYR A 79 9.49 15.30 -37.54
N GLN A 80 9.72 15.95 -36.40
CA GLN A 80 10.90 15.80 -35.54
C GLN A 80 10.67 14.69 -34.52
N PHE A 81 10.65 13.45 -34.99
CA PHE A 81 10.68 12.28 -34.13
C PHE A 81 12.11 12.06 -33.62
N GLU A 82 12.24 11.56 -32.39
CA GLU A 82 13.55 11.26 -31.79
C GLU A 82 13.94 9.84 -32.19
N ASP A 83 14.83 9.71 -33.17
CA ASP A 83 15.30 8.41 -33.68
C ASP A 83 16.10 7.66 -32.60
N GLU A 84 15.48 6.67 -31.94
CA GLU A 84 16.22 5.62 -31.23
C GLU A 84 16.99 4.77 -32.26
N PRO A 85 18.29 4.46 -32.04
CA PRO A 85 19.21 4.24 -33.14
C PRO A 85 19.07 2.86 -33.81
N GLU A 86 18.85 2.88 -35.13
CA GLU A 86 18.96 1.68 -35.98
C GLU A 86 20.43 1.31 -36.26
N VAL A 87 20.71 0.02 -36.45
CA VAL A 87 22.06 -0.53 -36.26
C VAL A 87 22.88 -0.66 -37.56
N ALA A 88 23.95 0.14 -37.63
CA ALA A 88 25.21 -0.05 -38.35
C ALA A 88 25.20 -0.20 -39.89
N SER A 89 25.93 0.71 -40.56
CA SER A 89 26.73 0.37 -41.74
C SER A 89 28.01 1.21 -41.83
N GLU A 90 29.12 0.54 -42.15
CA GLU A 90 30.50 1.03 -42.38
C GLU A 90 31.15 0.09 -43.43
N PRO A 91 32.37 0.35 -43.97
CA PRO A 91 33.26 1.53 -43.82
C PRO A 91 33.21 2.40 -45.11
N ALA A 92 34.13 3.27 -45.54
CA ALA A 92 35.52 3.68 -45.18
C ALA A 92 35.74 5.15 -45.64
N SER A 93 36.90 5.84 -45.64
CA SER A 93 38.33 5.47 -45.47
C SER A 93 39.14 6.68 -44.94
N ASP A 94 40.33 6.42 -44.36
CA ASP A 94 41.61 7.21 -44.40
C ASP A 94 41.63 8.77 -44.34
N SER A 95 42.49 9.47 -43.58
CA SER A 95 43.60 9.16 -42.63
C SER A 95 43.66 10.31 -41.55
N THR A 96 44.70 10.69 -40.75
CA THR A 96 46.15 10.40 -40.65
C THR A 96 46.73 10.77 -39.25
N SER A 97 47.82 10.12 -38.84
CA SER A 97 48.93 10.57 -37.96
C SER A 97 48.75 11.61 -36.82
N LEU A 98 48.65 11.07 -35.60
CA LEU A 98 49.45 11.36 -34.39
C LEU A 98 50.59 12.42 -34.44
N THR A 99 50.75 13.17 -33.34
CA THR A 99 52.06 13.45 -32.70
C THR A 99 51.95 13.45 -31.16
N THR A 100 52.97 12.95 -30.47
CA THR A 100 53.09 12.90 -28.99
C THR A 100 54.25 13.77 -28.50
N THR A 101 54.21 14.22 -27.24
CA THR A 101 55.32 14.89 -26.56
C THR A 101 55.55 14.35 -25.14
N PRO A 102 56.79 14.39 -24.59
CA PRO A 102 57.25 13.41 -23.59
C PRO A 102 57.44 13.96 -22.16
N PRO A 103 57.62 13.08 -21.14
CA PRO A 103 57.81 13.46 -19.74
C PRO A 103 59.28 13.57 -19.29
N PRO A 104 59.54 14.38 -18.25
CA PRO A 104 60.67 14.14 -17.32
C PRO A 104 60.31 14.43 -15.84
N PRO A 105 61.17 14.07 -14.87
CA PRO A 105 61.90 12.80 -14.70
C PRO A 105 61.66 12.17 -13.29
N VAL A 106 62.24 11.00 -13.03
CA VAL A 106 62.09 10.25 -11.76
C VAL A 106 63.15 10.67 -10.72
N SER A 107 62.84 10.58 -9.43
CA SER A 107 63.84 10.54 -8.34
C SER A 107 63.45 9.53 -7.25
N ALA A 108 64.44 9.02 -6.51
CA ALA A 108 64.35 7.82 -5.67
C ALA A 108 64.09 8.13 -4.16
N PRO A 109 63.61 7.16 -3.35
CA PRO A 109 62.99 7.45 -2.05
C PRO A 109 63.92 7.39 -0.82
N ALA A 110 63.50 8.08 0.25
CA ALA A 110 64.00 7.96 1.62
C ALA A 110 62.79 7.96 2.61
N PRO A 111 62.93 7.44 3.86
CA PRO A 111 61.77 6.83 4.55
C PRO A 111 61.16 7.62 5.74
N ALA A 112 60.01 7.09 6.20
CA ALA A 112 59.30 7.38 7.47
C ALA A 112 58.47 8.70 7.52
N PRO A 113 57.42 8.80 8.37
CA PRO A 113 56.94 7.83 9.36
C PRO A 113 55.69 7.03 8.93
N VAL A 114 55.40 5.96 9.68
CA VAL A 114 54.16 5.18 9.55
C VAL A 114 52.94 5.98 10.01
N SER A 115 51.96 6.17 9.13
CA SER A 115 50.61 6.59 9.52
C SER A 115 49.87 5.42 10.17
N ALA A 116 49.12 5.69 11.24
CA ALA A 116 48.54 4.65 12.08
C ALA A 116 47.49 3.79 11.37
N SER A 117 47.37 2.52 11.79
CA SER A 117 46.39 1.57 11.29
C SER A 117 44.96 2.12 11.34
N ALA A 118 44.18 1.86 10.29
CA ALA A 118 42.74 2.09 10.31
C ALA A 118 42.08 1.32 11.47
N SER A 119 41.10 1.94 12.11
CA SER A 119 40.50 1.44 13.35
C SER A 119 39.66 0.18 13.14
N SER A 120 40.04 -0.91 13.80
CA SER A 120 39.22 -2.12 13.94
C SER A 120 38.08 -1.89 14.95
N GLY A 121 37.10 -1.07 14.57
CA GLY A 121 35.85 -0.90 15.31
C GLY A 121 34.80 -1.97 14.95
N PRO A 122 33.76 -2.15 15.78
CA PRO A 122 32.57 -2.90 15.37
C PRO A 122 31.89 -2.20 14.16
N VAL A 123 31.21 -2.98 13.31
CA VAL A 123 30.45 -2.43 12.19
C VAL A 123 29.39 -1.46 12.74
N ALA A 124 29.38 -0.22 12.20
CA ALA A 124 28.43 0.79 12.64
C ALA A 124 27.00 0.36 12.31
N SER A 125 26.11 0.38 13.30
CA SER A 125 24.70 0.04 13.09
C SER A 125 24.08 1.05 12.13
N ILE A 126 23.62 0.57 10.98
CA ILE A 126 22.94 1.38 9.98
C ILE A 126 21.52 1.67 10.50
N PRO A 127 21.02 2.92 10.42
CA PRO A 127 19.65 3.23 10.83
C PRO A 127 18.64 2.39 10.03
N ASP A 128 17.63 1.86 10.70
CA ASP A 128 16.65 0.97 10.08
C ASP A 128 15.65 1.79 9.25
N VAL A 129 15.90 1.90 7.94
CA VAL A 129 15.06 2.65 7.00
C VAL A 129 13.85 1.80 6.61
N PRO A 130 12.61 2.28 6.83
CA PRO A 130 11.42 1.57 6.38
C PRO A 130 11.43 1.39 4.85
N LEU A 131 10.88 0.28 4.38
CA LEU A 131 10.78 0.00 2.94
C LEU A 131 9.95 1.09 2.25
N LYS A 132 10.34 1.48 1.03
CA LYS A 132 9.52 2.35 0.18
C LYS A 132 8.51 1.53 -0.63
N ALA A 133 7.35 2.11 -0.91
CA ALA A 133 6.33 1.46 -1.74
C ALA A 133 6.85 1.23 -3.17
N ILE A 134 7.54 2.22 -3.76
CA ILE A 134 8.13 2.16 -5.11
C ILE A 134 9.14 1.01 -5.25
N ASP A 135 10.10 0.90 -4.32
CA ASP A 135 11.10 -0.18 -4.33
C ASP A 135 10.45 -1.57 -4.21
N THR A 136 9.45 -1.68 -3.32
CA THR A 136 8.70 -2.93 -3.09
C THR A 136 7.91 -3.36 -4.33
N LEU A 137 7.24 -2.42 -5.00
CA LEU A 137 6.46 -2.67 -6.21
C LEU A 137 7.38 -3.02 -7.40
N SER A 138 8.50 -2.31 -7.54
CA SER A 138 9.49 -2.55 -8.59
C SER A 138 10.07 -3.97 -8.52
N VAL A 139 10.37 -4.47 -7.32
CA VAL A 139 10.83 -5.86 -7.12
C VAL A 139 9.74 -6.88 -7.48
N ILE A 140 8.48 -6.64 -7.11
CA ILE A 140 7.36 -7.52 -7.47
C ILE A 140 7.24 -7.64 -9.00
N ILE A 141 7.39 -6.54 -9.73
CA ILE A 141 7.34 -6.50 -11.20
C ILE A 141 8.55 -7.20 -11.81
N ALA A 142 9.76 -6.89 -11.35
CA ALA A 142 10.99 -7.54 -11.79
C ALA A 142 10.91 -9.07 -11.66
N GLN A 143 10.41 -9.59 -10.52
CA GLN A 143 10.24 -11.02 -10.32
C GLN A 143 9.12 -11.63 -11.19
N LYS A 144 8.03 -10.89 -11.46
CA LYS A 144 6.98 -11.33 -12.40
C LYS A 144 7.47 -11.41 -13.84
N LEU A 145 8.26 -10.43 -14.28
CA LEU A 145 8.84 -10.35 -15.62
C LEU A 145 10.11 -11.22 -15.79
N LYS A 146 10.66 -11.76 -14.69
CA LYS A 146 11.94 -12.50 -14.63
C LYS A 146 13.13 -11.70 -15.17
N LYS A 147 13.14 -10.40 -14.92
CA LYS A 147 14.20 -9.45 -15.29
C LYS A 147 14.90 -8.91 -14.03
N PRO A 148 16.17 -8.48 -14.11
CA PRO A 148 16.79 -7.69 -13.04
C PRO A 148 16.02 -6.36 -12.87
N VAL A 149 16.02 -5.78 -11.66
CA VAL A 149 15.26 -4.54 -11.38
C VAL A 149 15.74 -3.36 -12.24
N ASP A 150 16.99 -3.37 -12.70
CA ASP A 150 17.55 -2.30 -13.53
C ASP A 150 17.06 -2.35 -14.99
N GLU A 151 16.45 -3.46 -15.44
CA GLU A 151 15.76 -3.59 -16.74
C GLU A 151 14.25 -3.21 -16.68
N VAL A 152 13.77 -2.71 -15.54
CA VAL A 152 12.35 -2.40 -15.30
C VAL A 152 12.13 -0.89 -15.34
N PRO A 153 11.78 -0.29 -16.51
CA PRO A 153 11.54 1.14 -16.59
C PRO A 153 10.28 1.53 -15.81
N LEU A 154 10.46 2.43 -14.84
CA LEU A 154 9.40 2.97 -13.96
C LEU A 154 8.28 3.73 -14.70
N SER A 155 8.39 3.91 -16.02
CA SER A 155 7.49 4.69 -16.86
C SER A 155 6.63 3.88 -17.84
N LYS A 156 6.80 2.55 -17.95
CA LYS A 156 6.21 1.76 -19.07
C LYS A 156 5.48 0.45 -18.68
N ILE A 157 5.08 0.23 -17.42
CA ILE A 157 4.52 -1.07 -16.99
C ILE A 157 3.22 -0.91 -16.19
N SER A 158 2.09 -1.24 -16.82
CA SER A 158 0.78 -1.44 -16.21
C SER A 158 0.70 -2.80 -15.48
N LEU A 159 0.31 -2.82 -14.21
CA LEU A 159 -0.02 -4.05 -13.47
C LEU A 159 -1.53 -4.25 -13.36
N ALA A 160 -1.99 -5.45 -13.71
CA ALA A 160 -3.35 -5.90 -13.41
C ALA A 160 -3.46 -6.52 -11.99
N GLU A 161 -4.72 -6.59 -11.51
CA GLU A 161 -5.18 -7.11 -10.22
C GLU A 161 -4.86 -6.30 -8.93
N THR A 162 -5.92 -5.71 -8.36
CA THR A 162 -6.04 -5.25 -6.96
C THR A 162 -5.20 -4.04 -6.52
N THR A 163 -5.37 -2.92 -7.23
CA THR A 163 -5.08 -1.55 -6.73
C THR A 163 -6.30 -0.65 -7.02
N PRO A 164 -6.39 0.63 -6.56
CA PRO A 164 -7.62 1.41 -6.70
C PRO A 164 -7.99 1.62 -8.18
N GLU A 165 -9.26 1.96 -8.46
CA GLU A 165 -9.75 2.14 -9.83
C GLU A 165 -8.82 3.06 -10.64
N LYS A 166 -8.37 2.58 -11.82
CA LYS A 166 -7.29 3.14 -12.68
C LYS A 166 -5.84 2.92 -12.25
N GLY A 167 -5.57 2.04 -11.28
CA GLY A 167 -4.20 1.62 -10.91
C GLY A 167 -3.40 0.98 -12.06
N GLU A 168 -4.07 0.56 -13.13
CA GLU A 168 -3.48 0.03 -14.37
C GLU A 168 -3.11 1.10 -15.41
N GLU A 169 -3.68 2.32 -15.32
CA GLU A 169 -3.39 3.45 -16.23
C GLU A 169 -2.24 4.34 -15.72
N LEU A 170 -1.92 4.27 -14.42
CA LEU A 170 -0.94 5.14 -13.78
C LEU A 170 0.52 4.69 -14.00
N PRO A 171 1.46 5.61 -14.26
CA PRO A 171 2.89 5.27 -14.29
C PRO A 171 3.38 4.86 -12.90
N LEU A 172 4.47 4.08 -12.86
CA LEU A 172 4.86 3.35 -11.66
C LEU A 172 5.27 4.23 -10.47
N ASP A 173 5.77 5.44 -10.78
CA ASP A 173 6.14 6.45 -9.80
C ASP A 173 4.90 7.11 -9.15
N GLU A 174 3.86 7.39 -9.92
CA GLU A 174 2.57 7.89 -9.42
C GLU A 174 1.83 6.81 -8.62
N LEU A 175 1.81 5.57 -9.10
CA LEU A 175 1.21 4.43 -8.41
C LEU A 175 1.93 4.15 -7.07
N GLY A 176 3.26 4.18 -7.05
CA GLY A 176 4.06 4.03 -5.83
C GLY A 176 3.89 5.20 -4.85
N SER A 177 3.73 6.42 -5.36
CA SER A 177 3.41 7.60 -4.56
C SER A 177 2.02 7.50 -3.93
N ALA A 178 0.99 7.12 -4.70
CA ALA A 178 -0.36 6.90 -4.20
C ALA A 178 -0.42 5.80 -3.12
N LEU A 179 0.29 4.68 -3.33
CA LEU A 179 0.38 3.57 -2.39
C LEU A 179 1.11 3.92 -1.09
N THR A 180 1.98 4.93 -1.08
CA THR A 180 2.75 5.33 0.12
C THR A 180 1.84 5.74 1.27
N THR A 181 0.68 6.37 0.99
CA THR A 181 -0.33 6.77 1.99
C THR A 181 -0.89 5.60 2.81
N GLY A 182 -0.87 4.38 2.27
CA GLY A 182 -1.34 3.16 2.93
C GLY A 182 -0.25 2.16 3.30
N TYR A 183 1.03 2.46 3.06
CA TYR A 183 2.10 1.48 3.17
C TYR A 183 2.80 1.51 4.54
N SER A 184 2.87 0.36 5.21
CA SER A 184 3.42 0.19 6.56
C SER A 184 4.96 0.10 6.63
N GLY A 185 5.67 0.36 5.53
CA GLY A 185 7.14 0.27 5.45
C GLY A 185 7.72 -1.13 5.71
N THR A 186 6.90 -2.16 5.64
CA THR A 186 7.18 -3.54 6.08
C THR A 186 6.68 -4.58 5.08
N LEU A 187 7.13 -5.83 5.17
CA LEU A 187 6.70 -6.89 4.26
C LEU A 187 5.22 -7.23 4.45
N GLY A 188 4.43 -7.02 3.40
CA GLY A 188 3.02 -7.43 3.35
C GLY A 188 2.85 -8.95 3.20
N LYS A 189 1.60 -9.43 3.23
CA LYS A 189 1.26 -10.87 3.10
C LYS A 189 1.90 -11.51 1.85
N TYR A 190 1.84 -10.82 0.71
CA TYR A 190 2.35 -11.32 -0.57
C TYR A 190 3.87 -11.43 -0.57
N THR A 191 4.60 -10.34 -0.26
CA THR A 191 6.07 -10.35 -0.24
C THR A 191 6.63 -11.28 0.83
N THR A 192 6.00 -11.35 2.01
CA THR A 192 6.34 -12.33 3.06
C THR A 192 6.21 -13.77 2.56
N SER A 193 5.18 -14.08 1.74
CA SER A 193 5.03 -15.41 1.14
C SER A 193 6.12 -15.72 0.10
N MET A 194 6.49 -14.74 -0.72
CA MET A 194 7.58 -14.91 -1.71
C MET A 194 8.95 -15.10 -1.03
N VAL A 195 9.27 -14.26 -0.02
CA VAL A 195 10.48 -14.40 0.80
C VAL A 195 10.51 -15.76 1.52
N SER A 196 9.39 -16.19 2.12
CA SER A 196 9.29 -17.51 2.76
C SER A 196 9.54 -18.66 1.78
N ARG A 197 9.06 -18.55 0.54
CA ARG A 197 9.27 -19.53 -0.54
C ARG A 197 10.73 -19.55 -1.00
N LEU A 198 11.36 -18.39 -1.17
CA LEU A 198 12.78 -18.26 -1.50
C LEU A 198 13.64 -18.95 -0.44
N VAL A 199 13.43 -18.62 0.84
CA VAL A 199 14.19 -19.21 1.96
C VAL A 199 13.96 -20.72 2.04
N ALA A 200 12.71 -21.19 2.00
CA ALA A 200 12.42 -22.62 2.10
C ALA A 200 13.01 -23.43 0.93
N SER A 201 12.98 -22.89 -0.29
CA SER A 201 13.45 -23.62 -1.48
C SER A 201 14.96 -23.52 -1.72
N LYS A 202 15.58 -22.35 -1.54
CA LYS A 202 16.97 -22.09 -1.94
C LYS A 202 18.01 -22.12 -0.82
N MET A 203 17.61 -21.88 0.43
CA MET A 203 18.58 -21.84 1.54
C MET A 203 18.85 -23.24 2.12
N PRO A 204 20.04 -23.47 2.71
CA PRO A 204 20.32 -24.69 3.49
C PRO A 204 19.28 -24.89 4.60
N GLY A 205 18.98 -26.15 4.96
CA GLY A 205 17.88 -26.48 5.88
C GLY A 205 18.00 -25.96 7.32
N ARG A 206 19.16 -25.39 7.71
CA ARG A 206 19.39 -24.72 9.00
C ARG A 206 19.38 -23.18 8.90
N PHE A 207 19.38 -22.63 7.69
CA PHE A 207 19.52 -21.19 7.42
C PHE A 207 18.15 -20.58 7.13
N ASN A 208 17.45 -20.24 8.22
CA ASN A 208 16.11 -19.65 8.19
C ASN A 208 16.15 -18.11 8.20
N ALA A 209 14.98 -17.46 8.14
CA ALA A 209 14.88 -15.99 8.16
C ALA A 209 15.55 -15.32 9.37
N SER A 210 15.58 -15.97 10.54
CA SER A 210 16.30 -15.47 11.71
C SER A 210 17.81 -15.52 11.50
N ALA A 211 18.34 -16.64 11.02
CA ALA A 211 19.77 -16.79 10.69
C ALA A 211 20.23 -15.79 9.62
N ILE A 212 19.38 -15.51 8.62
CA ILE A 212 19.62 -14.47 7.60
C ILE A 212 19.74 -13.09 8.25
N LYS A 213 18.77 -12.70 9.09
CA LYS A 213 18.81 -11.41 9.79
C LYS A 213 19.99 -11.29 10.75
N THR A 214 20.35 -12.35 11.48
CA THR A 214 21.56 -12.40 12.32
C THR A 214 22.84 -12.28 11.50
N HIS A 215 22.89 -12.80 10.27
CA HIS A 215 24.05 -12.60 9.40
C HIS A 215 24.14 -11.16 8.93
N LEU A 216 23.05 -10.61 8.39
CA LEU A 216 23.01 -9.25 7.84
C LEU A 216 23.29 -8.18 8.91
N SER A 217 22.82 -8.36 10.15
CA SER A 217 23.17 -7.45 11.24
C SER A 217 24.62 -7.59 11.70
N LYS A 218 25.19 -8.81 11.75
CA LYS A 218 26.58 -9.03 12.18
C LYS A 218 27.62 -8.63 11.13
N ALA A 219 27.36 -8.86 9.84
CA ALA A 219 28.29 -8.58 8.74
C ALA A 219 28.22 -7.12 8.26
N TRP A 220 27.03 -6.52 8.25
CA TRP A 220 26.78 -5.23 7.60
C TRP A 220 26.09 -4.19 8.51
N GLY A 221 25.73 -4.53 9.75
CA GLY A 221 25.08 -3.60 10.66
C GLY A 221 23.63 -3.27 10.29
N PHE A 222 22.98 -4.04 9.41
CA PHE A 222 21.60 -3.78 8.98
C PHE A 222 20.58 -4.03 10.10
N GLY A 223 19.62 -3.10 10.21
CA GLY A 223 18.39 -3.28 10.99
C GLY A 223 17.42 -4.30 10.36
N SER A 224 16.25 -4.50 10.98
CA SER A 224 15.31 -5.54 10.56
C SER A 224 14.59 -5.21 9.26
N ALA A 225 14.18 -3.96 9.06
CA ALA A 225 13.54 -3.51 7.81
C ALA A 225 14.56 -3.45 6.66
N CYS A 226 15.77 -2.97 6.93
CA CYS A 226 16.90 -3.03 5.99
C CYS A 226 17.21 -4.47 5.56
N ALA A 227 17.26 -5.42 6.50
CA ALA A 227 17.48 -6.83 6.20
C ALA A 227 16.32 -7.46 5.40
N ASP A 228 15.07 -7.10 5.69
CA ASP A 228 13.91 -7.51 4.89
C ASP A 228 13.97 -6.94 3.45
N GLY A 229 14.49 -5.73 3.27
CA GLY A 229 14.69 -5.10 1.95
C GLY A 229 15.79 -5.77 1.11
N VAL A 230 16.92 -6.14 1.73
CA VAL A 230 17.99 -6.91 1.07
C VAL A 230 17.46 -8.27 0.60
N VAL A 231 16.70 -8.98 1.45
CA VAL A 231 16.12 -10.28 1.09
C VAL A 231 15.00 -10.13 0.05
N LEU A 232 14.26 -9.02 0.07
CA LEU A 232 13.29 -8.67 -0.98
C LEU A 232 14.00 -8.49 -2.33
N LEU A 233 15.08 -7.69 -2.43
CA LEU A 233 15.86 -7.57 -3.67
C LEU A 233 16.46 -8.92 -4.12
N GLY A 234 16.86 -9.77 -3.17
CA GLY A 234 17.32 -11.14 -3.45
C GLY A 234 16.34 -12.02 -4.24
N LEU A 235 15.05 -11.67 -4.29
CA LEU A 235 14.06 -12.36 -5.13
C LEU A 235 14.30 -12.17 -6.64
N THR A 236 15.01 -11.13 -7.06
CA THR A 236 15.37 -10.91 -8.48
C THR A 236 16.74 -11.48 -8.84
N MET A 237 17.48 -11.98 -7.85
CA MET A 237 18.78 -12.66 -7.99
C MET A 237 18.70 -14.09 -7.44
N GLU A 238 17.54 -14.74 -7.61
CA GLU A 238 17.23 -16.06 -7.05
C GLU A 238 18.21 -17.14 -7.55
N PRO A 239 18.92 -17.86 -6.66
CA PRO A 239 19.83 -18.93 -7.05
C PRO A 239 19.12 -20.00 -7.89
N ALA A 240 19.64 -20.33 -9.07
CA ALA A 240 19.02 -21.33 -9.95
C ALA A 240 18.84 -22.70 -9.26
N LYS A 241 19.82 -23.10 -8.44
CA LYS A 241 19.79 -24.30 -7.59
C LYS A 241 19.82 -23.91 -6.11
N ARG A 242 19.38 -24.82 -5.24
CA ARG A 242 19.49 -24.68 -3.78
C ARG A 242 20.96 -24.66 -3.38
N LEU A 243 21.34 -23.73 -2.50
CA LEU A 243 22.70 -23.58 -1.99
C LEU A 243 23.03 -24.74 -1.04
N ALA A 244 24.24 -25.29 -1.15
CA ALA A 244 24.62 -26.53 -0.47
C ALA A 244 25.11 -26.27 0.97
N SER A 245 25.78 -25.13 1.20
CA SER A 245 26.37 -24.79 2.49
C SER A 245 25.88 -23.44 3.07
N ASP A 246 26.00 -23.31 4.39
CA ASP A 246 25.80 -22.05 5.12
C ASP A 246 26.81 -20.96 4.69
N VAL A 247 27.98 -21.36 4.16
CA VAL A 247 29.00 -20.43 3.61
C VAL A 247 28.55 -19.87 2.26
N GLU A 248 28.02 -20.71 1.35
CA GLU A 248 27.42 -20.25 0.09
C GLU A 248 26.22 -19.34 0.32
N ALA A 249 25.38 -19.64 1.31
CA ALA A 249 24.21 -18.83 1.64
C ALA A 249 24.59 -17.42 2.11
N LYS A 250 25.70 -17.30 2.84
CA LYS A 250 26.27 -16.02 3.29
C LYS A 250 26.92 -15.27 2.14
N ALA A 251 27.79 -15.94 1.36
CA ALA A 251 28.40 -15.35 0.18
C ALA A 251 27.37 -14.86 -0.85
N TRP A 252 26.21 -15.55 -0.99
CA TRP A 252 25.11 -15.07 -1.82
C TRP A 252 24.45 -13.81 -1.22
N LEU A 253 24.12 -13.76 0.07
CA LEU A 253 23.59 -12.55 0.72
C LEU A 253 24.56 -11.36 0.61
N ASP A 254 25.85 -11.61 0.81
CA ASP A 254 26.93 -10.62 0.70
C ASP A 254 27.18 -10.20 -0.77
N SER A 255 26.57 -10.87 -1.74
CA SER A 255 26.54 -10.51 -3.17
C SER A 255 25.29 -9.72 -3.60
N ILE A 256 24.44 -9.30 -2.65
CA ILE A 256 23.30 -8.38 -2.87
C ILE A 256 23.58 -6.90 -2.44
N PRO A 257 24.83 -6.36 -2.38
CA PRO A 257 25.08 -5.03 -1.80
C PRO A 257 24.61 -3.84 -2.67
N ILE A 258 24.08 -4.10 -3.86
CA ILE A 258 23.47 -3.09 -4.74
C ILE A 258 22.27 -2.40 -4.05
N TYR A 259 21.58 -3.10 -3.12
CA TYR A 259 20.47 -2.52 -2.34
C TYR A 259 20.90 -1.25 -1.57
N ALA A 260 22.09 -1.26 -0.98
CA ALA A 260 22.56 -0.14 -0.16
C ALA A 260 22.88 1.09 -1.02
N GLN A 261 23.56 0.91 -2.16
CA GLN A 261 23.81 2.00 -3.11
C GLN A 261 22.50 2.60 -3.65
N ARG A 262 21.53 1.77 -4.06
CA ARG A 262 20.20 2.23 -4.49
C ARG A 262 19.39 2.91 -3.37
N SER A 263 19.65 2.55 -2.10
CA SER A 263 19.03 3.20 -0.93
C SER A 263 19.71 4.50 -0.49
N GLY A 264 20.84 4.89 -1.09
CA GLY A 264 21.65 6.03 -0.63
C GLY A 264 22.49 5.75 0.63
N ILE A 265 22.72 4.47 0.96
CA ILE A 265 23.43 4.02 2.15
C ILE A 265 24.86 3.64 1.78
N THR A 266 25.84 4.45 2.21
CA THR A 266 27.27 4.14 2.05
C THR A 266 27.67 2.98 2.97
N LEU A 267 27.96 1.81 2.38
CA LEU A 267 28.54 0.69 3.12
C LEU A 267 30.03 0.88 3.37
N SER A 268 30.49 0.45 4.54
CA SER A 268 31.90 0.17 4.82
C SER A 268 31.99 -1.22 5.44
N GLN A 269 32.59 -2.17 4.73
CA GLN A 269 32.67 -3.56 5.17
C GLN A 269 33.73 -3.70 6.25
N GLY A 270 33.37 -4.31 7.39
CA GLY A 270 34.32 -4.65 8.45
C GLY A 270 35.35 -5.66 7.95
N GLY A 271 36.57 -5.21 7.67
CA GLY A 271 37.61 -6.03 7.05
C GLY A 271 37.98 -7.26 7.88
N SER A 272 37.99 -8.44 7.25
CA SER A 272 38.34 -9.72 7.90
C SER A 272 39.84 -9.81 8.18
N GLY A 273 40.30 -9.19 9.27
CA GLY A 273 41.70 -9.22 9.71
C GLY A 273 42.17 -10.63 10.04
N GLY A 274 43.05 -11.19 9.20
CA GLY A 274 43.62 -12.52 9.40
C GLY A 274 44.51 -12.58 10.65
N ALA A 275 44.12 -13.40 11.64
CA ALA A 275 44.82 -13.51 12.92
C ALA A 275 46.21 -14.15 12.76
N ARG A 276 47.27 -13.34 12.85
CA ARG A 276 48.64 -13.84 13.06
C ARG A 276 48.86 -13.99 14.57
N GLY A 277 49.07 -15.23 15.02
CA GLY A 277 49.14 -15.55 16.45
C GLY A 277 50.37 -14.95 17.15
N GLY A 278 50.13 -14.31 18.29
CA GLY A 278 51.13 -14.03 19.32
C GLY A 278 50.71 -14.75 20.60
N GLY A 279 51.56 -15.64 21.13
CA GLY A 279 51.19 -16.51 22.24
C GLY A 279 51.17 -15.79 23.60
N SER A 280 50.07 -15.92 24.34
CA SER A 280 50.01 -15.68 25.78
C SER A 280 49.10 -16.72 26.42
N SER A 281 49.59 -17.41 27.45
CA SER A 281 48.91 -18.58 28.03
C SER A 281 47.90 -18.19 29.11
N GLY A 282 46.76 -17.67 28.68
CA GLY A 282 45.55 -17.56 29.52
C GLY A 282 44.34 -18.10 28.77
N LEU A 283 43.49 -18.89 29.43
CA LEU A 283 42.21 -19.34 28.86
C LEU A 283 41.21 -18.17 28.82
N VAL A 284 41.38 -17.26 27.86
CA VAL A 284 40.35 -16.31 27.47
C VAL A 284 39.30 -17.08 26.68
N ILE A 285 38.30 -17.60 27.39
CA ILE A 285 37.15 -18.27 26.78
C ILE A 285 36.46 -17.27 25.84
N ASN A 286 36.34 -17.61 24.56
CA ASN A 286 35.56 -16.82 23.60
C ASN A 286 34.12 -16.73 24.09
N SER A 287 33.64 -15.50 24.36
CA SER A 287 32.27 -15.27 24.83
C SER A 287 31.22 -15.87 23.88
N GLU A 288 31.44 -15.77 22.56
CA GLU A 288 30.57 -16.43 21.58
C GLU A 288 30.59 -17.96 21.64
N GLU A 289 31.71 -18.58 21.98
CA GLU A 289 31.83 -20.04 22.08
C GLU A 289 31.21 -20.53 23.39
N PHE A 290 31.36 -19.76 24.48
CA PHE A 290 30.65 -20.01 25.74
C PHE A 290 29.13 -19.93 25.57
N ILE A 291 28.61 -18.89 24.90
CA ILE A 291 27.17 -18.75 24.63
C ILE A 291 26.67 -19.90 23.73
N LYS A 292 27.45 -20.32 22.71
CA LYS A 292 27.12 -21.49 21.88
C LYS A 292 27.12 -22.80 22.69
N PHE A 293 28.05 -22.95 23.63
CA PHE A 293 28.12 -24.12 24.53
C PHE A 293 26.95 -24.15 25.51
N GLN A 294 26.64 -23.02 26.16
CA GLN A 294 25.47 -22.87 27.04
C GLN A 294 24.17 -23.20 26.27
N ALA A 295 23.97 -22.64 25.07
CA ALA A 295 22.79 -22.92 24.25
C ALA A 295 22.71 -24.40 23.80
N GLN A 296 23.85 -25.11 23.66
CA GLN A 296 23.86 -26.56 23.43
C GLN A 296 23.47 -27.35 24.68
N GLN A 297 23.93 -26.92 25.86
CA GLN A 297 23.59 -27.53 27.15
C GLN A 297 22.11 -27.30 27.51
N GLU A 298 21.57 -26.11 27.26
CA GLU A 298 20.15 -25.78 27.41
C GLU A 298 19.28 -26.61 26.45
N ARG A 299 19.65 -26.68 25.16
CA ARG A 299 18.99 -27.56 24.18
C ARG A 299 19.00 -29.03 24.58
N LEU A 300 20.08 -29.52 25.19
CA LEU A 300 20.17 -30.86 25.73
C LEU A 300 19.20 -31.05 26.91
N ALA A 301 19.06 -30.04 27.79
CA ALA A 301 18.09 -30.07 28.88
C ALA A 301 16.63 -30.07 28.37
N GLU A 302 16.31 -29.23 27.36
CA GLU A 302 15.00 -29.23 26.68
C GLU A 302 14.64 -30.62 26.13
N GLN A 303 15.59 -31.29 25.46
CA GLN A 303 15.38 -32.63 24.92
C GLN A 303 15.10 -33.69 26.00
N HIS A 304 15.75 -33.58 27.17
CA HIS A 304 15.44 -34.46 28.31
C HIS A 304 14.04 -34.15 28.88
N VAL A 305 13.67 -32.87 29.04
CA VAL A 305 12.33 -32.48 29.50
C VAL A 305 11.25 -32.97 28.54
N GLU A 306 11.44 -32.86 27.23
CA GLU A 306 10.49 -33.38 26.24
C GLU A 306 10.36 -34.91 26.31
N LEU A 307 11.49 -35.62 26.48
CA LEU A 307 11.49 -37.07 26.65
C LEU A 307 10.72 -37.51 27.91
N TYR A 308 10.94 -36.84 29.04
CA TYR A 308 10.19 -37.11 30.27
C TYR A 308 8.70 -36.77 30.14
N MET A 309 8.34 -35.65 29.48
CA MET A 309 6.95 -35.29 29.20
C MET A 309 6.25 -36.34 28.33
N ARG A 310 6.91 -36.83 27.27
CA ARG A 310 6.42 -37.92 26.42
C ARG A 310 6.24 -39.23 27.21
N TYR A 311 7.20 -39.60 28.05
CA TYR A 311 7.11 -40.78 28.93
C TYR A 311 5.93 -40.70 29.91
N LEU A 312 5.75 -39.54 30.54
CA LEU A 312 4.62 -39.23 31.43
C LEU A 312 3.28 -38.98 30.69
N LYS A 313 3.26 -39.10 29.36
CA LYS A 313 2.11 -38.82 28.47
C LYS A 313 1.48 -37.42 28.68
N ARG A 314 2.28 -36.45 29.13
CA ARG A 314 1.84 -35.08 29.44
C ARG A 314 2.26 -34.14 28.31
N ASN A 315 1.30 -33.38 27.77
CA ASN A 315 1.58 -32.36 26.76
C ASN A 315 1.91 -31.02 27.43
N SER A 316 3.11 -30.49 27.19
CA SER A 316 3.57 -29.20 27.74
C SER A 316 2.74 -28.02 27.23
N HIS A 317 2.33 -28.02 25.96
CA HIS A 317 1.57 -26.94 25.33
C HIS A 317 0.05 -27.05 25.55
N ALA A 318 -0.42 -27.95 26.42
CA ALA A 318 -1.86 -28.14 26.64
C ALA A 318 -2.59 -26.87 27.11
N GLY A 319 -1.95 -26.05 27.95
CA GLY A 319 -2.52 -24.78 28.41
C GLY A 319 -2.56 -23.70 27.32
N GLU A 320 -1.50 -23.61 26.51
CA GLU A 320 -1.39 -22.66 25.39
C GLU A 320 -2.39 -23.00 24.27
N LEU A 321 -2.53 -24.30 23.94
CA LEU A 321 -3.54 -24.83 23.02
C LEU A 321 -4.99 -24.68 23.53
N ALA A 322 -5.20 -24.55 24.85
CA ALA A 322 -6.51 -24.20 25.41
C ALA A 322 -6.75 -22.69 25.33
N PHE A 323 -5.76 -21.88 25.69
CA PHE A 323 -5.81 -20.42 25.63
C PHE A 323 -6.11 -19.92 24.21
N ASP A 324 -5.38 -20.38 23.19
CA ASP A 324 -5.62 -19.95 21.79
C ASP A 324 -6.99 -20.40 21.24
N LYS A 325 -7.59 -21.47 21.78
CA LYS A 325 -8.97 -21.87 21.47
C LYS A 325 -10.01 -20.98 22.14
N GLU A 326 -9.75 -20.48 23.35
CA GLU A 326 -10.68 -19.62 24.09
C GLU A 326 -10.56 -18.14 23.69
N LYS A 327 -9.38 -17.68 23.28
CA LYS A 327 -9.04 -16.34 22.79
C LYS A 327 -10.05 -15.71 21.79
N PRO A 328 -10.58 -16.41 20.75
CA PRO A 328 -11.65 -15.86 19.92
C PRO A 328 -12.97 -15.67 20.69
N THR A 329 -13.33 -16.65 21.53
CA THR A 329 -14.53 -16.60 22.40
C THR A 329 -14.42 -15.46 23.42
N GLN A 330 -13.24 -15.22 24.00
CA GLN A 330 -13.00 -14.10 24.92
C GLN A 330 -13.19 -12.72 24.27
N ARG A 331 -12.90 -12.57 22.96
CA ARG A 331 -13.19 -11.32 22.23
C ARG A 331 -14.69 -11.07 22.09
N LEU A 332 -15.46 -12.10 21.79
CA LEU A 332 -16.93 -12.04 21.75
C LEU A 332 -17.52 -11.78 23.15
N ARG A 333 -16.90 -12.35 24.19
CA ARG A 333 -17.28 -12.21 25.61
C ARG A 333 -16.76 -10.92 26.27
N THR A 334 -16.30 -9.93 25.49
CA THR A 334 -15.88 -8.64 26.05
C THR A 334 -17.07 -7.90 26.67
N PRO A 335 -16.90 -7.21 27.82
CA PRO A 335 -18.01 -6.59 28.57
C PRO A 335 -18.62 -5.35 27.88
N GLN A 336 -18.36 -5.13 26.59
CA GLN A 336 -18.95 -4.03 25.83
C GLN A 336 -20.48 -4.14 25.77
N GLY A 337 -21.04 -5.35 25.65
CA GLY A 337 -22.51 -5.55 25.62
C GLY A 337 -23.20 -5.17 26.94
N SER A 338 -22.65 -5.58 28.08
CA SER A 338 -23.17 -5.21 29.40
C SER A 338 -22.89 -3.73 29.74
N ALA A 339 -21.75 -3.18 29.34
CA ALA A 339 -21.45 -1.75 29.49
C ALA A 339 -22.39 -0.86 28.66
N LEU A 340 -22.67 -1.21 27.39
CA LEU A 340 -23.64 -0.52 26.53
C LEU A 340 -25.04 -0.48 27.17
N ARG A 341 -25.46 -1.59 27.81
CA ARG A 341 -26.72 -1.63 28.57
C ARG A 341 -26.68 -0.73 29.81
N LEU A 342 -25.62 -0.81 30.63
CA LEU A 342 -25.46 0.02 31.82
C LEU A 342 -25.50 1.51 31.49
N VAL A 343 -24.76 1.95 30.47
CA VAL A 343 -24.77 3.33 29.99
C VAL A 343 -26.18 3.74 29.56
N MET A 344 -26.86 2.93 28.75
CA MET A 344 -28.22 3.24 28.30
C MET A 344 -29.27 3.25 29.42
N GLU A 345 -29.13 2.42 30.47
CA GLU A 345 -30.01 2.44 31.64
C GLU A 345 -29.77 3.71 32.49
N LEU A 346 -28.51 4.11 32.70
CA LEU A 346 -28.15 5.36 33.38
C LEU A 346 -28.61 6.60 32.59
N ASP A 347 -28.42 6.61 31.27
CA ASP A 347 -28.84 7.72 30.39
C ASP A 347 -30.35 7.98 30.45
N ILE A 348 -31.17 6.92 30.56
CA ILE A 348 -32.63 7.04 30.74
C ILE A 348 -32.96 7.51 32.16
N ILE A 349 -32.26 7.01 33.19
CA ILE A 349 -32.48 7.39 34.60
C ILE A 349 -32.16 8.87 34.85
N PHE A 350 -31.05 9.38 34.29
CA PHE A 350 -30.64 10.78 34.37
C PHE A 350 -31.37 11.70 33.38
N GLY A 351 -32.19 11.14 32.47
CA GLY A 351 -32.98 11.91 31.50
C GLY A 351 -32.19 12.46 30.31
N CYS A 352 -30.97 11.95 30.07
CA CYS A 352 -30.14 12.31 28.93
C CYS A 352 -30.72 11.79 27.61
N LEU A 353 -31.41 10.64 27.62
CA LEU A 353 -32.16 10.11 26.48
C LEU A 353 -33.61 9.80 26.87
N THR A 354 -34.55 9.99 25.94
CA THR A 354 -36.00 9.78 26.13
C THR A 354 -36.54 8.74 25.16
N THR A 355 -37.73 8.18 25.40
CA THR A 355 -38.32 7.10 24.57
C THR A 355 -38.61 7.45 23.10
N VAL A 356 -38.49 8.72 22.72
CA VAL A 356 -38.63 9.18 21.31
C VAL A 356 -37.28 9.11 20.56
N ASP A 357 -36.18 8.89 21.28
CA ASP A 357 -34.83 8.96 20.73
C ASP A 357 -34.45 7.69 19.93
N ARG A 358 -33.95 7.94 18.71
CA ARG A 358 -33.49 6.90 17.78
C ARG A 358 -32.15 6.31 18.19
N GLU A 359 -31.33 7.02 18.96
CA GLU A 359 -30.07 6.46 19.44
C GLU A 359 -30.33 5.30 20.41
N ILE A 360 -31.35 5.39 21.28
CA ILE A 360 -31.81 4.24 22.08
C ILE A 360 -32.19 3.08 21.16
N THR A 361 -32.92 3.35 20.07
CA THR A 361 -33.36 2.31 19.11
C THR A 361 -32.17 1.62 18.45
N ALA A 362 -31.14 2.38 18.02
CA ALA A 362 -29.91 1.83 17.45
C ALA A 362 -29.10 1.01 18.47
N ARG A 363 -28.95 1.53 19.70
CA ARG A 363 -28.31 0.83 20.83
C ARG A 363 -29.04 -0.48 21.17
N CYS A 364 -30.38 -0.47 21.15
CA CYS A 364 -31.20 -1.67 21.36
C CYS A 364 -30.99 -2.74 20.29
N ILE A 365 -30.91 -2.36 19.00
CA ILE A 365 -30.58 -3.29 17.91
C ILE A 365 -29.18 -3.88 18.12
N SER A 366 -28.21 -3.07 18.56
CA SER A 366 -26.83 -3.47 18.87
C SER A 366 -26.73 -4.42 20.10
N ILE A 367 -27.68 -4.34 21.03
CA ILE A 367 -27.83 -5.26 22.18
C ILE A 367 -28.51 -6.56 21.74
N MET A 368 -29.62 -6.47 20.99
CA MET A 368 -30.36 -7.63 20.44
C MET A 368 -29.49 -8.51 19.54
N ASN A 369 -28.66 -7.91 18.68
CA ASN A 369 -27.69 -8.61 17.83
C ASN A 369 -26.55 -9.32 18.60
N ARG A 370 -26.51 -9.19 19.93
CA ARG A 370 -25.54 -9.83 20.83
C ARG A 370 -26.23 -10.57 21.98
N ALA A 371 -27.51 -10.91 21.84
CA ALA A 371 -28.28 -11.58 22.88
C ALA A 371 -27.82 -13.04 23.07
N ASP A 372 -27.12 -13.29 24.18
CA ASP A 372 -26.78 -14.62 24.68
C ASP A 372 -27.50 -14.89 26.04
N PRO A 373 -27.52 -16.14 26.53
CA PRO A 373 -28.20 -16.46 27.79
C PRO A 373 -27.66 -15.68 29.00
N ALA A 374 -26.34 -15.43 29.06
CA ALA A 374 -25.72 -14.68 30.14
C ALA A 374 -26.16 -13.20 30.16
N LEU A 375 -26.31 -12.59 28.98
CA LEU A 375 -26.86 -11.23 28.87
C LEU A 375 -28.33 -11.19 29.29
N LEU A 376 -29.14 -12.23 29.03
CA LEU A 376 -30.53 -12.28 29.51
C LEU A 376 -30.63 -12.33 31.04
N GLU A 377 -29.81 -13.16 31.69
CA GLU A 377 -29.73 -13.22 33.17
C GLU A 377 -29.26 -11.89 33.76
N TYR A 378 -28.22 -11.30 33.17
CA TYR A 378 -27.72 -9.98 33.53
C TYR A 378 -28.76 -8.87 33.33
N MET A 379 -29.56 -8.94 32.27
CA MET A 379 -30.66 -7.99 32.03
C MET A 379 -31.75 -8.11 33.10
N GLN A 380 -32.22 -9.33 33.40
CA GLN A 380 -33.28 -9.61 34.37
C GLN A 380 -32.90 -9.06 35.77
N HIS A 381 -31.70 -9.40 36.26
CA HIS A 381 -31.18 -8.98 37.57
C HIS A 381 -31.28 -7.47 37.84
N TYR A 382 -30.89 -6.64 36.87
CA TYR A 382 -30.93 -5.18 37.01
C TYR A 382 -32.33 -4.60 36.84
N ILE A 383 -33.13 -5.13 35.90
CA ILE A 383 -34.53 -4.74 35.73
C ILE A 383 -35.31 -4.98 37.02
N ASP A 384 -35.08 -6.10 37.70
CA ASP A 384 -35.73 -6.41 38.99
C ASP A 384 -35.32 -5.44 40.10
N GLN A 385 -34.03 -5.10 40.20
CA GLN A 385 -33.49 -4.14 41.17
C GLN A 385 -33.87 -2.67 40.91
N CYS A 386 -34.32 -2.32 39.70
CA CYS A 386 -34.81 -0.98 39.39
C CYS A 386 -36.14 -0.69 40.15
N ASN A 387 -36.11 0.16 41.18
CA ASN A 387 -37.32 0.56 41.93
C ASN A 387 -38.06 1.71 41.19
N PRO A 388 -39.30 1.50 40.69
CA PRO A 388 -40.07 2.53 39.97
C PRO A 388 -40.57 3.70 40.85
N GLU A 389 -40.54 3.56 42.18
CA GLU A 389 -40.96 4.62 43.11
C GLU A 389 -39.96 5.78 43.20
N LYS A 390 -38.71 5.55 42.77
CA LYS A 390 -37.63 6.56 42.79
C LYS A 390 -37.84 7.71 41.81
N GLY A 391 -38.78 7.60 40.86
CA GLY A 391 -39.15 8.69 39.95
C GLY A 391 -39.69 8.21 38.60
N PRO A 392 -40.22 9.14 37.78
CA PRO A 392 -40.79 8.80 36.47
C PRO A 392 -39.77 8.18 35.51
N THR A 393 -38.49 8.61 35.57
CA THR A 393 -37.40 8.03 34.76
C THR A 393 -37.08 6.59 35.16
N TYR A 394 -37.10 6.24 36.45
CA TYR A 394 -36.95 4.85 36.92
C TYR A 394 -38.11 3.96 36.48
N LYS A 395 -39.35 4.46 36.54
CA LYS A 395 -40.53 3.75 36.04
C LYS A 395 -40.43 3.51 34.52
N LEU A 396 -39.97 4.50 33.77
CA LEU A 396 -39.72 4.43 32.33
C LEU A 396 -38.61 3.42 32.00
N ALA A 397 -37.49 3.47 32.71
CA ALA A 397 -36.37 2.54 32.57
C ALA A 397 -36.78 1.09 32.82
N LYS A 398 -37.57 0.81 33.87
CA LYS A 398 -38.06 -0.56 34.16
C LYS A 398 -39.00 -1.07 33.06
N GLN A 399 -39.93 -0.24 32.57
CA GLN A 399 -40.85 -0.60 31.48
C GLN A 399 -40.09 -0.86 30.17
N PHE A 400 -39.16 0.03 29.80
CA PHE A 400 -38.37 -0.09 28.59
C PHE A 400 -37.37 -1.26 28.64
N GLY A 401 -36.72 -1.46 29.79
CA GLY A 401 -35.82 -2.58 30.04
C GLY A 401 -36.52 -3.93 29.90
N GLN A 402 -37.74 -4.07 30.45
CA GLN A 402 -38.56 -5.27 30.27
C GLN A 402 -38.91 -5.52 28.81
N GLN A 403 -39.34 -4.49 28.07
CA GLN A 403 -39.65 -4.59 26.65
C GLN A 403 -38.42 -5.00 25.81
N LEU A 404 -37.23 -4.47 26.14
CA LEU A 404 -35.98 -4.86 25.50
C LEU A 404 -35.60 -6.31 25.84
N LEU A 405 -35.74 -6.73 27.10
CA LEU A 405 -35.48 -8.10 27.53
C LEU A 405 -36.37 -9.11 26.78
N ASP A 406 -37.66 -8.83 26.67
CA ASP A 406 -38.61 -9.72 25.99
C ASP A 406 -38.47 -9.68 24.45
N ASN A 407 -37.75 -8.70 23.91
CA ASN A 407 -37.29 -8.71 22.52
C ASN A 407 -35.97 -9.49 22.37
N CYS A 408 -35.01 -9.35 23.28
CA CYS A 408 -33.78 -10.15 23.31
C CYS A 408 -34.11 -11.66 23.40
N LYS A 409 -35.03 -12.07 24.29
CA LYS A 409 -35.51 -13.46 24.41
C LYS A 409 -36.02 -14.07 23.10
N LYS A 410 -36.54 -13.26 22.16
CA LYS A 410 -37.04 -13.72 20.85
C LYS A 410 -35.95 -13.90 19.80
N VAL A 411 -34.79 -13.27 19.97
CA VAL A 411 -33.69 -13.28 18.99
C VAL A 411 -32.46 -14.07 19.43
N VAL A 412 -32.39 -14.56 20.68
CA VAL A 412 -31.34 -15.51 21.09
C VAL A 412 -31.32 -16.71 20.14
N GLY A 413 -30.14 -17.00 19.57
CA GLY A 413 -29.94 -18.07 18.60
C GLY A 413 -30.29 -17.72 17.15
N GLN A 414 -30.79 -16.52 16.87
CA GLN A 414 -30.95 -16.02 15.50
C GLN A 414 -29.66 -15.35 15.00
N ALA A 415 -29.49 -15.27 13.67
CA ALA A 415 -28.39 -14.52 13.08
C ALA A 415 -28.57 -13.01 13.31
N SER A 416 -27.47 -12.28 13.51
CA SER A 416 -27.49 -10.83 13.70
C SER A 416 -27.88 -10.10 12.42
N LEU A 417 -28.69 -9.04 12.56
CA LEU A 417 -29.27 -8.30 11.45
C LEU A 417 -28.75 -6.85 11.43
N TYR A 418 -28.24 -6.42 10.28
CA TYR A 418 -28.00 -4.99 10.05
C TYR A 418 -29.35 -4.29 9.82
N LYS A 419 -29.66 -3.29 10.65
CA LYS A 419 -30.81 -2.41 10.47
C LYS A 419 -30.44 -1.00 10.90
N ASP A 420 -30.36 -0.10 9.92
CA ASP A 420 -30.22 1.33 10.18
C ASP A 420 -31.57 1.93 10.63
N VAL A 421 -31.51 2.89 11.55
CA VAL A 421 -32.62 3.65 12.10
C VAL A 421 -32.33 5.16 12.18
N THR A 422 -31.19 5.61 11.64
CA THR A 422 -30.84 7.03 11.52
C THR A 422 -31.87 7.81 10.69
N LEU A 423 -31.77 9.14 10.71
CA LEU A 423 -32.58 10.02 9.86
C LEU A 423 -31.81 10.26 8.55
N PRO A 424 -32.36 9.91 7.37
CA PRO A 424 -31.74 10.25 6.09
C PRO A 424 -31.57 11.77 5.96
N THR A 425 -30.33 12.22 5.81
CA THR A 425 -29.99 13.62 5.58
C THR A 425 -29.76 13.91 4.10
N ALA A 426 -29.75 15.19 3.76
CA ALA A 426 -29.26 15.74 2.51
C ALA A 426 -28.27 16.88 2.82
N LEU A 427 -27.40 17.17 1.86
CA LEU A 427 -26.51 18.31 1.94
C LEU A 427 -27.30 19.59 1.65
N HIS A 428 -27.41 20.46 2.64
CA HIS A 428 -27.88 21.82 2.46
C HIS A 428 -26.68 22.77 2.38
N MET A 429 -26.73 23.75 1.48
CA MET A 429 -25.69 24.75 1.30
C MET A 429 -26.32 26.14 1.46
N GLU A 430 -25.81 26.90 2.42
CA GLU A 430 -26.25 28.26 2.70
C GLU A 430 -25.07 29.22 2.51
N VAL A 431 -25.29 30.36 1.85
CA VAL A 431 -24.30 31.44 1.76
C VAL A 431 -24.70 32.53 2.76
N THR A 432 -23.91 32.70 3.81
CA THR A 432 -24.21 33.67 4.86
C THR A 432 -24.15 35.12 4.35
N PRO A 433 -24.75 36.09 5.04
CA PRO A 433 -24.61 37.53 4.73
C PRO A 433 -23.17 38.09 4.76
N LYS A 434 -22.17 37.29 5.18
CA LYS A 434 -20.74 37.62 5.14
C LYS A 434 -19.99 37.04 3.92
N GLY A 435 -20.65 36.21 3.11
CA GLY A 435 -20.05 35.47 2.00
C GLY A 435 -19.41 34.13 2.40
N GLU A 436 -19.52 33.70 3.67
CA GLU A 436 -19.09 32.37 4.11
C GLU A 436 -20.08 31.31 3.59
N ILE A 437 -19.59 30.25 2.93
CA ILE A 437 -20.40 29.13 2.45
C ILE A 437 -20.44 28.05 3.54
N LEU A 438 -21.63 27.76 4.05
CA LEU A 438 -21.88 26.74 5.06
C LEU A 438 -22.53 25.50 4.43
N TYR A 439 -21.99 24.33 4.77
CA TYR A 439 -22.53 23.02 4.41
C TYR A 439 -23.10 22.35 5.65
N THR A 440 -24.40 22.04 5.66
CA THR A 440 -25.08 21.41 6.80
C THR A 440 -25.83 20.14 6.37
N GLY A 441 -25.80 19.12 7.22
CA GLY A 441 -26.54 17.87 7.01
C GLY A 441 -27.98 18.00 7.55
N VAL A 442 -28.90 18.47 6.70
CA VAL A 442 -30.30 18.67 7.09
C VAL A 442 -31.10 17.39 6.85
N VAL A 443 -32.04 17.06 7.74
CA VAL A 443 -32.93 15.89 7.59
C VAL A 443 -33.82 16.09 6.35
N ARG A 444 -33.91 15.07 5.48
CA ARG A 444 -34.73 15.15 4.26
C ARG A 444 -36.21 15.41 4.60
N GLU A 445 -36.81 16.35 3.88
CA GLU A 445 -38.26 16.56 3.96
C GLU A 445 -39.00 15.28 3.56
N ASN A 446 -40.09 14.98 4.27
CA ASN A 446 -40.93 13.78 4.12
C ASN A 446 -40.24 12.41 4.37
N ILE A 447 -38.93 12.29 4.26
CA ILE A 447 -38.20 11.01 4.35
C ILE A 447 -37.62 10.77 5.74
N ARG A 448 -38.45 10.17 6.60
CA ARG A 448 -38.10 9.90 8.01
C ARG A 448 -37.49 8.53 8.26
N LYS A 449 -37.31 7.67 7.24
CA LYS A 449 -36.79 6.30 7.38
C LYS A 449 -36.06 5.87 6.11
N LEU A 450 -35.14 4.91 6.25
CA LEU A 450 -34.52 4.22 5.11
C LEU A 450 -35.57 3.52 4.21
N GLU A 451 -36.65 3.00 4.79
CA GLU A 451 -37.82 2.45 4.06
C GLU A 451 -38.35 3.45 3.01
N ALA A 452 -38.62 4.70 3.42
CA ALA A 452 -39.11 5.76 2.53
C ALA A 452 -38.02 6.30 1.56
N TYR A 453 -36.74 6.20 1.93
CA TYR A 453 -35.63 6.54 1.05
C TYR A 453 -35.49 5.54 -0.11
N VAL A 454 -35.69 4.24 0.13
CA VAL A 454 -35.73 3.23 -0.94
C VAL A 454 -36.93 3.46 -1.86
N GLU A 455 -38.07 3.92 -1.33
CA GLU A 455 -39.21 4.36 -2.15
C GLU A 455 -38.91 5.60 -3.00
N GLU A 456 -38.18 6.60 -2.48
CA GLU A 456 -37.69 7.75 -3.28
C GLU A 456 -36.78 7.26 -4.43
N MET A 457 -35.73 6.51 -4.10
CA MET A 457 -34.75 6.02 -5.06
C MET A 457 -35.34 5.09 -6.14
N SER A 458 -36.42 4.36 -5.83
CA SER A 458 -37.12 3.50 -6.82
C SER A 458 -38.12 4.25 -7.70
N ARG A 459 -38.55 5.46 -7.30
CA ARG A 459 -39.36 6.36 -8.15
C ARG A 459 -38.48 7.22 -9.06
N THR A 460 -37.25 7.51 -8.64
CA THR A 460 -36.25 8.24 -9.44
C THR A 460 -35.58 7.32 -10.45
N THR A 461 -36.31 6.96 -11.50
CA THR A 461 -35.71 6.33 -12.69
C THR A 461 -34.78 7.33 -13.37
N PHE A 462 -33.54 6.92 -13.64
CA PHE A 462 -32.55 7.66 -14.45
C PHE A 462 -32.81 7.47 -15.95
#